data_AF-A0A9P4XTU0-F1
#
_entry.id   AF-A0A9P4XTU0-F1
#
_cell.length_a   1.000
_cell.length_b   1.000
_cell.length_c   1.000
_cell.angle_alpha   90.00
_cell.angle_beta   90.00
_cell.angle_gamma   90.00
#
_symmetry.space_group_name_H-M   'P 1'
#
loop_
_entity.id
_entity.type
_entity.pdbx_description
1 polymer ?
#
loop_
_entity_poly.entity_id
_entity_poly.type
_entity_poly.pdbx_seq_one_letter_code
_entity_poly.pdbx_strand_id
1 'polypeptide(L)'
;MAIGKEGNVKWVDGLRGIASSLVVVKHVTIAWFPYIMWPSPGPEDLPVLLERPYLRVFFQGRIGVAIFSFVTGYVCCLKPIKLFHQGNHDKAFAAIAKSAIRRVPRLVLPVAIVLVLSCLATQLGVFEVARHSDGWGLDVTSPEYFPNWLDAFWALVCDEVRVWTFGQSMYGAELWTMMPILKGAFWVYVYLLATAYVQQRYRMMIALFLAMFRYCANDPFFGMQFFFGAFMADLQNPIAEGPPVVAFLAPHKSHMKWLRMFGSVAFLALGFFIASLPDDHYDYQAWSQGLYEFLRAILPRDPDFPRFSSGLGLDLIVIGLHFSTTSRNILSSKPFIWLGRMSFAVYLLHNQILRSVLCWMVYGFSLPEQPTDFPGAGRLFTVLPIYWVLVYGAAWLWTTYVDAWCAKVTEKLVGKIKEDDGREKSEPLLPLAAPVRANEEVPAAR
;
A
#
# COMPACT_ATOMS: atom_id res chain seq x y z
N MET A 1 10.27 25.08 14.74
CA MET A 1 10.99 24.00 15.48
C MET A 1 10.02 22.85 15.72
N ALA A 2 10.27 21.57 15.46
CA ALA A 2 11.43 20.87 14.94
C ALA A 2 10.93 19.66 14.11
N ILE A 3 10.85 19.82 12.79
CA ILE A 3 10.83 18.69 11.84
C ILE A 3 12.30 18.34 11.62
N GLY A 4 12.86 17.45 12.45
CA GLY A 4 14.33 17.33 12.49
C GLY A 4 14.95 16.02 12.97
N LYS A 5 14.19 15.03 13.46
CA LYS A 5 14.74 13.71 13.85
C LYS A 5 13.83 12.52 13.45
N GLU A 6 13.21 12.60 12.27
CA GLU A 6 12.29 11.57 11.72
C GLU A 6 12.87 10.79 10.52
N GLY A 7 14.16 10.45 10.52
CA GLY A 7 14.72 9.56 9.51
C GLY A 7 14.08 8.15 9.49
N ASN A 8 13.36 7.79 10.56
CA ASN A 8 12.85 6.44 10.79
C ASN A 8 11.43 6.17 10.23
N VAL A 9 10.74 7.17 9.68
CA VAL A 9 9.39 6.99 9.07
C VAL A 9 9.41 7.23 7.56
N LYS A 10 10.34 8.04 7.03
CA LYS A 10 10.40 8.40 5.60
C LYS A 10 10.58 7.20 4.67
N TRP A 11 11.33 6.19 5.09
CA TRP A 11 11.54 4.99 4.28
C TRP A 11 10.23 4.22 4.05
N VAL A 12 9.25 4.34 4.95
CA VAL A 12 7.94 3.71 4.83
C VAL A 12 7.13 4.34 3.72
N ASP A 13 7.18 5.68 3.60
CA ASP A 13 6.55 6.37 2.48
C ASP A 13 7.21 5.95 1.15
N GLY A 14 8.54 5.86 1.12
CA GLY A 14 9.25 5.33 -0.04
C GLY A 14 8.83 3.91 -0.42
N LEU A 15 8.70 3.03 0.57
CA LEU A 15 8.27 1.65 0.37
C LEU A 15 6.83 1.58 -0.17
N ARG A 16 5.92 2.42 0.32
CA ARG A 16 4.55 2.55 -0.24
C ARG A 16 4.55 3.01 -1.69
N GLY A 17 5.44 3.92 -2.05
CA GLY A 17 5.58 4.42 -3.42
C GLY A 17 6.06 3.34 -4.40
N ILE A 18 6.99 2.50 -3.95
CA ILE A 18 7.39 1.30 -4.70
C ILE A 18 6.19 0.36 -4.84
N ALA A 19 5.48 0.08 -3.74
CA ALA A 19 4.32 -0.82 -3.77
C ALA A 19 3.24 -0.37 -4.74
N SER A 20 2.86 0.91 -4.78
CA SER A 20 1.90 1.41 -5.77
C SER A 20 2.40 1.23 -7.20
N SER A 21 3.69 1.49 -7.45
CA SER A 21 4.29 1.30 -8.78
C SER A 21 4.28 -0.17 -9.21
N LEU A 22 4.57 -1.08 -8.28
CA LEU A 22 4.54 -2.52 -8.52
C LEU A 22 3.15 -3.03 -8.89
N VAL A 23 2.10 -2.48 -8.27
CA VAL A 23 0.71 -2.81 -8.62
C VAL A 23 0.39 -2.37 -10.05
N VAL A 24 0.82 -1.17 -10.45
CA VAL A 24 0.67 -0.70 -11.85
C VAL A 24 1.38 -1.65 -12.83
N VAL A 25 2.64 -2.01 -12.53
CA VAL A 25 3.41 -2.94 -13.37
C VAL A 25 2.70 -4.29 -13.44
N LYS A 26 2.17 -4.81 -12.33
CA LYS A 26 1.43 -6.09 -12.32
C LYS A 26 0.26 -6.06 -13.28
N HIS A 27 -0.59 -5.05 -13.20
CA HIS A 27 -1.80 -4.99 -14.02
C HIS A 27 -1.49 -4.84 -15.51
N VAL A 28 -0.44 -4.09 -15.86
CA VAL A 28 0.05 -4.04 -17.25
C VAL A 28 0.61 -5.40 -17.67
N THR A 29 1.44 -6.01 -16.84
CA THR A 29 2.11 -7.28 -17.17
C THR A 29 1.09 -8.40 -17.34
N ILE A 30 0.14 -8.55 -16.41
CA ILE A 30 -0.85 -9.63 -16.49
C ILE A 30 -1.78 -9.45 -17.69
N ALA A 31 -2.18 -8.21 -18.03
CA ALA A 31 -3.11 -7.95 -19.11
C ALA A 31 -2.56 -8.37 -20.49
N TRP A 32 -1.27 -8.16 -20.76
CA TRP A 32 -0.68 -8.42 -22.09
C TRP A 32 0.37 -9.52 -22.13
N PHE A 33 0.97 -9.88 -20.99
CA PHE A 33 2.03 -10.90 -20.87
C PHE A 33 1.77 -11.81 -19.66
N PRO A 34 0.64 -12.53 -19.60
CA PRO A 34 0.26 -13.34 -18.43
C PRO A 34 1.30 -14.42 -18.11
N TYR A 35 2.04 -14.92 -19.10
CA TYR A 35 3.08 -15.94 -18.93
C TYR A 35 4.22 -15.48 -18.00
N ILE A 36 4.44 -14.18 -17.81
CA ILE A 36 5.45 -13.65 -16.85
C ILE A 36 5.08 -14.01 -15.39
N MET A 37 3.82 -14.37 -15.13
CA MET A 37 3.36 -14.84 -13.83
C MET A 37 3.76 -16.30 -13.54
N TRP A 38 4.24 -17.04 -14.54
CA TRP A 38 4.74 -18.41 -14.45
C TRP A 38 6.28 -18.43 -14.31
N PRO A 39 6.91 -19.58 -14.00
CA PRO A 39 8.36 -19.65 -13.88
C PRO A 39 9.10 -19.66 -15.23
N SER A 40 8.43 -20.08 -16.30
CA SER A 40 8.83 -19.99 -17.70
C SER A 40 7.58 -20.00 -18.59
N PRO A 41 7.65 -19.64 -19.89
CA PRO A 41 6.48 -19.64 -20.77
C PRO A 41 5.87 -21.04 -20.97
N GLY A 42 6.72 -22.07 -20.91
CA GLY A 42 6.33 -23.47 -20.96
C GLY A 42 7.29 -24.36 -20.16
N PRO A 43 6.97 -25.66 -20.00
CA PRO A 43 7.77 -26.60 -19.21
C PRO A 43 9.18 -26.83 -19.75
N GLU A 44 9.35 -26.83 -21.08
CA GLU A 44 10.65 -27.04 -21.73
C GLU A 44 11.33 -25.74 -22.16
N ASP A 45 10.65 -24.60 -22.00
CA ASP A 45 11.18 -23.30 -22.37
C ASP A 45 12.14 -22.75 -21.31
N LEU A 46 13.18 -22.05 -21.78
CA LEU A 46 14.07 -21.32 -20.88
C LEU A 46 13.37 -20.07 -20.35
N PRO A 47 13.54 -19.73 -19.05
CA PRO A 47 12.92 -18.56 -18.46
C PRO A 47 13.51 -17.28 -19.06
N VAL A 48 12.62 -16.38 -19.48
CA VAL A 48 12.97 -15.02 -19.90
C VAL A 48 13.54 -14.27 -18.70
N LEU A 49 14.35 -13.24 -18.95
CA LEU A 49 15.02 -12.46 -17.89
C LEU A 49 14.07 -11.99 -16.77
N LEU A 50 12.83 -11.62 -17.13
CA LEU A 50 11.83 -11.09 -16.21
C LEU A 50 11.16 -12.16 -15.32
N GLU A 51 11.21 -13.43 -15.73
CA GLU A 51 10.63 -14.57 -15.00
C GLU A 51 11.62 -15.17 -13.98
N ARG A 52 12.90 -14.77 -14.07
CA ARG A 52 13.94 -15.25 -13.16
C ARG A 52 13.65 -14.82 -11.71
N PRO A 53 14.08 -15.63 -10.72
CA PRO A 53 13.94 -15.25 -9.32
C PRO A 53 14.60 -13.89 -9.06
N TYR A 54 14.17 -13.24 -7.97
CA TYR A 54 14.53 -11.87 -7.59
C TYR A 54 13.93 -10.79 -8.51
N LEU A 55 14.16 -10.88 -9.82
CA LEU A 55 13.71 -9.88 -10.80
C LEU A 55 12.18 -9.93 -10.99
N ARG A 56 11.59 -11.12 -11.05
CA ARG A 56 10.15 -11.29 -11.23
C ARG A 56 9.30 -10.63 -10.16
N VAL A 57 9.82 -10.45 -8.94
CA VAL A 57 9.10 -9.77 -7.84
C VAL A 57 8.63 -8.38 -8.26
N PHE A 58 9.41 -7.69 -9.10
CA PHE A 58 9.09 -6.35 -9.59
C PHE A 58 8.00 -6.34 -10.69
N PHE A 59 7.79 -7.46 -11.39
CA PHE A 59 6.82 -7.56 -12.49
C PHE A 59 5.53 -8.25 -12.06
N GLN A 60 5.65 -9.27 -11.23
CA GLN A 60 4.54 -9.95 -10.60
C GLN A 60 3.76 -9.03 -9.65
N GLY A 61 4.45 -8.07 -9.02
CA GLY A 61 3.90 -6.96 -8.22
C GLY A 61 2.98 -7.33 -7.04
N ARG A 62 2.78 -8.63 -6.80
CA ARG A 62 1.92 -9.21 -5.76
C ARG A 62 2.31 -8.75 -4.35
N ILE A 63 3.60 -8.57 -4.11
CA ILE A 63 4.15 -8.04 -2.84
C ILE A 63 3.65 -6.63 -2.50
N GLY A 64 3.23 -5.84 -3.50
CA GLY A 64 2.72 -4.48 -3.28
C GLY A 64 1.53 -4.43 -2.32
N VAL A 65 0.60 -5.38 -2.43
CA VAL A 65 -0.57 -5.45 -1.53
C VAL A 65 -0.15 -5.78 -0.10
N ALA A 66 0.76 -6.75 0.08
CA ALA A 66 1.31 -7.09 1.39
C ALA A 66 2.03 -5.89 2.03
N ILE A 67 2.75 -5.09 1.24
CA ILE A 67 3.39 -3.85 1.71
C ILE A 67 2.33 -2.87 2.25
N PHE A 68 1.22 -2.64 1.55
CA PHE A 68 0.18 -1.74 2.06
C PHE A 68 -0.41 -2.22 3.38
N SER A 69 -0.59 -3.54 3.55
CA SER A 69 -1.05 -4.13 4.81
C SER A 69 -0.03 -3.93 5.92
N PHE A 70 1.23 -4.29 5.68
CA PHE A 70 2.33 -4.10 6.64
C PHE A 70 2.43 -2.65 7.10
N VAL A 71 2.45 -1.72 6.14
CA VAL A 71 2.56 -0.29 6.41
C VAL A 71 1.37 0.24 7.19
N THR A 72 0.17 -0.27 6.93
CA THR A 72 -1.03 0.09 7.70
C THR A 72 -0.86 -0.29 9.17
N GLY A 73 -0.43 -1.51 9.46
CA GLY A 73 -0.18 -1.96 10.83
C GLY A 73 0.94 -1.17 11.51
N TYR A 74 2.04 -0.96 10.78
CA TYR A 74 3.20 -0.23 11.26
C TYR A 74 2.89 1.23 11.60
N VAL A 75 2.31 1.99 10.67
CA VAL A 75 2.06 3.44 10.84
C VAL A 75 1.00 3.73 11.89
N CYS A 76 -0.03 2.89 11.99
CA CYS A 76 -1.06 3.06 13.03
C CYS A 76 -0.49 2.95 14.45
N CYS A 77 0.58 2.18 14.63
CA CYS A 77 1.22 1.93 15.92
C CYS A 77 2.23 3.01 16.34
N LEU A 78 2.86 3.72 15.40
CA LEU A 78 3.99 4.64 15.70
C LEU A 78 3.67 5.70 16.76
N LYS A 79 2.58 6.46 16.57
CA LYS A 79 2.22 7.54 17.48
C LYS A 79 1.71 7.02 18.84
N PRO A 80 0.80 6.04 18.90
CA PRO A 80 0.34 5.46 20.17
C PRO A 80 1.47 4.82 20.98
N ILE A 81 2.34 4.02 20.37
CA ILE A 81 3.49 3.40 21.06
C ILE A 81 4.41 4.46 21.65
N LYS A 82 4.73 5.50 20.89
CA LYS A 82 5.55 6.62 21.39
C LYS A 82 4.93 7.30 22.62
N LEU A 83 3.60 7.44 22.65
CA LEU A 83 2.89 8.02 23.79
C LEU A 83 2.82 7.07 25.00
N PHE A 84 2.67 5.76 24.77
CA PHE A 84 2.78 4.75 25.82
C PHE A 84 4.15 4.79 26.49
N HIS A 85 5.22 4.94 25.71
CA HIS A 85 6.58 5.09 26.25
C HIS A 85 6.79 6.38 27.04
N GLN A 86 6.02 7.43 26.75
CA GLN A 86 6.03 8.68 27.50
C GLN A 86 5.10 8.64 28.73
N GLY A 87 4.47 7.51 29.03
CA GLY A 87 3.48 7.37 30.11
C GLY A 87 2.19 8.15 29.88
N ASN A 88 1.96 8.67 28.67
CA ASN A 88 0.82 9.54 28.37
C ASN A 88 -0.31 8.76 27.69
N HIS A 89 -0.94 7.86 28.45
CA HIS A 89 -1.98 6.96 27.95
C HIS A 89 -3.23 7.70 27.47
N ASP A 90 -3.66 8.77 28.16
CA ASP A 90 -4.83 9.55 27.76
C ASP A 90 -4.65 10.18 26.37
N LYS A 91 -3.49 10.79 26.11
CA LYS A 91 -3.17 11.31 24.77
C LYS A 91 -3.04 10.20 23.73
N ALA A 92 -2.60 9.00 24.12
CA ALA A 92 -2.53 7.84 23.24
C ALA A 92 -3.94 7.38 22.83
N PHE A 93 -4.86 7.26 23.77
CA PHE A 93 -6.27 6.90 23.52
C PHE A 93 -6.97 7.94 22.65
N ALA A 94 -6.80 9.23 22.96
CA ALA A 94 -7.32 10.31 22.13
C ALA A 94 -6.73 10.26 20.70
N ALA A 95 -5.44 9.92 20.55
CA ALA A 95 -4.81 9.77 19.24
C ALA A 95 -5.36 8.57 18.45
N ILE A 96 -5.61 7.43 19.11
CA ILE A 96 -6.21 6.24 18.49
C ILE A 96 -7.64 6.57 18.02
N ALA A 97 -8.48 7.13 18.90
CA ALA A 97 -9.86 7.50 18.57
C ALA A 97 -9.94 8.49 17.40
N LYS A 98 -9.11 9.54 17.43
CA LYS A 98 -9.00 10.54 16.35
C LYS A 98 -8.54 9.91 15.03
N SER A 99 -7.63 8.95 15.08
CA SER A 99 -7.18 8.22 13.90
C SER A 99 -8.27 7.31 13.33
N ALA A 100 -9.00 6.59 14.18
CA ALA A 100 -10.07 5.68 13.79
C ALA A 100 -11.23 6.42 13.08
N ILE A 101 -11.76 7.47 13.71
CA ILE A 101 -12.87 8.25 13.16
C ILE A 101 -12.50 8.93 11.84
N ARG A 102 -11.28 9.46 11.71
CA ARG A 102 -10.84 10.14 10.47
C ARG A 102 -10.55 9.17 9.33
N ARG A 103 -10.22 7.92 9.62
CA ARG A 103 -9.79 6.95 8.61
C ARG A 103 -10.93 6.55 7.67
N VAL A 104 -12.14 6.37 8.21
CA VAL A 104 -13.32 5.97 7.43
C VAL A 104 -13.61 6.98 6.31
N PRO A 105 -13.93 8.26 6.58
CA PRO A 105 -14.23 9.23 5.51
C PRO A 105 -13.03 9.51 4.58
N ARG A 106 -11.79 9.41 5.08
CA ARG A 106 -10.59 9.57 4.24
C ARG A 106 -10.43 8.49 3.18
N LEU A 107 -10.96 7.29 3.40
CA LEU A 107 -10.93 6.20 2.44
C LEU A 107 -12.23 6.12 1.63
N VAL A 108 -13.39 6.28 2.29
CA VAL A 108 -14.71 6.21 1.65
C VAL A 108 -14.92 7.35 0.65
N LEU A 109 -14.60 8.60 0.99
CA LEU A 109 -14.88 9.73 0.09
C LEU A 109 -14.11 9.66 -1.23
N PRO A 110 -12.78 9.40 -1.26
CA PRO A 110 -12.07 9.23 -2.54
C PRO A 110 -12.60 8.06 -3.37
N VAL A 111 -12.93 6.93 -2.74
CA VAL A 111 -13.49 5.75 -3.43
C VAL A 111 -14.83 6.09 -4.07
N ALA A 112 -15.74 6.75 -3.33
CA ALA A 112 -17.03 7.17 -3.86
C ALA A 112 -16.88 8.11 -5.07
N ILE A 113 -15.93 9.04 -5.04
CA ILE A 113 -15.66 9.93 -6.18
C ILE A 113 -15.18 9.13 -7.38
N VAL A 114 -14.26 8.16 -7.19
CA VAL A 114 -13.82 7.31 -8.31
C VAL A 114 -14.95 6.45 -8.86
N LEU A 115 -15.80 5.86 -8.01
CA LEU A 115 -16.95 5.09 -8.50
C LEU A 115 -17.92 5.96 -9.32
N VAL A 116 -18.19 7.20 -8.88
CA VAL A 116 -19.00 8.15 -9.66
C VAL A 116 -18.36 8.43 -11.02
N LEU A 117 -17.05 8.72 -11.05
CA LEU A 117 -16.33 8.99 -12.29
C LEU A 117 -16.30 7.77 -13.22
N SER A 118 -16.08 6.57 -12.68
CA SER A 118 -16.10 5.32 -13.42
C SER A 118 -17.51 4.99 -13.95
N CYS A 119 -18.56 5.24 -13.17
CA CYS A 119 -19.94 5.09 -13.63
C CYS A 119 -20.21 6.01 -14.83
N LEU A 120 -19.88 7.30 -14.73
CA LEU A 120 -20.01 8.25 -15.83
C LEU A 120 -19.19 7.81 -17.06
N ALA A 121 -17.94 7.39 -16.88
CA ALA A 121 -17.08 6.90 -17.96
C ALA A 121 -17.66 5.65 -18.64
N THR A 122 -18.28 4.76 -17.87
CA THR A 122 -18.97 3.56 -18.39
C THR A 122 -20.14 3.97 -19.28
N GLN A 123 -20.97 4.92 -18.86
CA GLN A 123 -22.10 5.41 -19.66
C GLN A 123 -21.67 6.12 -20.95
N LEU A 124 -20.43 6.64 -20.99
CA LEU A 124 -19.82 7.25 -22.17
C LEU A 124 -19.09 6.24 -23.07
N GLY A 125 -19.13 4.94 -22.75
CA GLY A 125 -18.48 3.88 -23.52
C GLY A 125 -16.95 3.85 -23.41
N VAL A 126 -16.37 4.50 -22.39
CA VAL A 126 -14.91 4.65 -22.25
C VAL A 126 -14.20 3.32 -22.01
N PHE A 127 -14.87 2.32 -21.44
CA PHE A 127 -14.28 1.00 -21.14
C PHE A 127 -14.59 -0.06 -22.21
N GLU A 128 -15.31 0.27 -23.27
CA GLU A 128 -15.78 -0.73 -24.25
C GLU A 128 -14.64 -1.41 -24.99
N VAL A 129 -13.55 -0.70 -25.28
CA VAL A 129 -12.37 -1.30 -25.93
C VAL A 129 -11.70 -2.32 -25.03
N ALA A 130 -11.58 -2.05 -23.72
CA ALA A 130 -11.06 -3.05 -22.78
C ALA A 130 -11.98 -4.27 -22.68
N ARG A 131 -13.31 -4.04 -22.74
CA ARG A 131 -14.31 -5.10 -22.68
C ARG A 131 -14.24 -6.05 -23.90
N HIS A 132 -13.93 -5.51 -25.08
CA HIS A 132 -13.80 -6.26 -26.33
C HIS A 132 -12.32 -6.48 -26.72
N SER A 133 -11.46 -6.72 -25.72
CA SER A 133 -10.04 -7.02 -25.95
C SER A 133 -9.69 -8.42 -25.45
N ASP A 134 -8.65 -9.01 -26.05
CA ASP A 134 -8.07 -10.29 -25.66
C ASP A 134 -7.16 -10.22 -24.41
N GLY A 135 -6.97 -9.03 -23.84
CA GLY A 135 -6.11 -8.84 -22.68
C GLY A 135 -6.67 -9.52 -21.42
N TRP A 136 -5.81 -10.25 -20.72
CA TRP A 136 -6.22 -11.11 -19.62
C TRP A 136 -6.95 -10.34 -18.49
N GLY A 137 -8.22 -10.65 -18.32
CA GLY A 137 -9.10 -10.08 -17.29
C GLY A 137 -9.58 -8.65 -17.59
N LEU A 138 -9.25 -8.06 -18.74
CA LEU A 138 -9.76 -6.73 -19.12
C LEU A 138 -11.26 -6.78 -19.43
N ASP A 139 -11.72 -7.86 -20.04
CA ASP A 139 -13.11 -8.16 -20.34
C ASP A 139 -13.97 -8.27 -19.08
N VAL A 140 -13.54 -9.10 -18.12
CA VAL A 140 -14.28 -9.40 -16.89
C VAL A 140 -14.25 -8.24 -15.91
N THR A 141 -13.16 -7.49 -15.87
CA THR A 141 -13.04 -6.37 -14.92
C THR A 141 -13.68 -5.10 -15.44
N SER A 142 -13.94 -4.94 -16.74
CA SER A 142 -14.54 -3.72 -17.29
C SER A 142 -16.06 -3.70 -17.09
N PRO A 143 -16.64 -2.58 -16.62
CA PRO A 143 -18.08 -2.49 -16.34
C PRO A 143 -18.93 -2.45 -17.62
N GLU A 144 -20.18 -2.91 -17.52
CA GLU A 144 -21.16 -2.89 -18.61
C GLU A 144 -22.03 -1.63 -18.61
N TYR A 145 -22.47 -1.24 -19.81
CA TYR A 145 -23.41 -0.13 -20.01
C TYR A 145 -24.78 -0.43 -19.39
N PHE A 146 -25.44 0.60 -18.84
CA PHE A 146 -26.81 0.49 -18.33
C PHE A 146 -27.77 1.28 -19.24
N PRO A 147 -28.93 0.71 -19.62
CA PRO A 147 -29.84 1.35 -20.56
C PRO A 147 -30.48 2.64 -20.03
N ASN A 148 -30.62 2.77 -18.70
CA ASN A 148 -31.21 3.94 -18.07
C ASN A 148 -30.28 4.52 -17.00
N TRP A 149 -30.29 5.86 -16.88
CA TRP A 149 -29.53 6.58 -15.85
C TRP A 149 -29.97 6.25 -14.42
N LEU A 150 -31.24 5.90 -14.21
CA LEU A 150 -31.73 5.47 -12.89
C LEU A 150 -31.13 4.12 -12.48
N ASP A 151 -31.04 3.18 -13.42
CA ASP A 151 -30.42 1.87 -13.19
C ASP A 151 -28.91 2.03 -12.93
N ALA A 152 -28.24 2.90 -13.70
CA ALA A 152 -26.84 3.25 -13.49
C ALA A 152 -26.59 3.87 -12.10
N PHE A 153 -27.47 4.77 -11.65
CA PHE A 153 -27.39 5.37 -10.32
C PHE A 153 -27.59 4.33 -9.22
N TRP A 154 -28.59 3.45 -9.36
CA TRP A 154 -28.83 2.40 -8.38
C TRP A 154 -27.68 1.40 -8.33
N ALA A 155 -27.15 1.01 -9.50
CA ALA A 155 -25.96 0.17 -9.61
C ALA A 155 -24.75 0.81 -8.90
N LEU A 156 -24.53 2.12 -9.07
CA LEU A 156 -23.49 2.87 -8.37
C LEU A 156 -23.66 2.82 -6.84
N VAL A 157 -24.86 3.06 -6.33
CA VAL A 157 -25.14 3.01 -4.88
C VAL A 157 -24.92 1.59 -4.34
N CYS A 158 -25.41 0.57 -5.05
CA CYS A 158 -25.18 -0.82 -4.68
C CYS A 158 -23.69 -1.19 -4.74
N ASP A 159 -22.94 -0.67 -5.70
CA ASP A 159 -21.52 -0.95 -5.86
C ASP A 159 -20.68 -0.36 -4.72
N GLU A 160 -20.97 0.88 -4.31
CA GLU A 160 -20.33 1.50 -3.13
C GLU A 160 -20.56 0.64 -1.87
N VAL A 161 -21.80 0.18 -1.64
CA VAL A 161 -22.09 -0.72 -0.51
C VAL A 161 -21.35 -2.06 -0.65
N ARG A 162 -21.25 -2.60 -1.88
CA ARG A 162 -20.58 -3.87 -2.15
C ARG A 162 -19.07 -3.80 -1.89
N VAL A 163 -18.42 -2.68 -2.23
CA VAL A 163 -17.00 -2.42 -1.92
C VAL A 163 -16.75 -2.57 -0.42
N TRP A 164 -17.56 -1.92 0.41
CA TRP A 164 -17.36 -1.90 1.86
C TRP A 164 -17.95 -3.11 2.59
N THR A 165 -18.75 -3.95 1.94
CA THR A 165 -19.33 -5.14 2.57
C THR A 165 -18.59 -6.42 2.17
N PHE A 166 -18.45 -6.64 0.85
CA PHE A 166 -17.93 -7.87 0.27
C PHE A 166 -16.54 -7.70 -0.37
N GLY A 167 -16.04 -6.46 -0.51
CA GLY A 167 -14.77 -6.21 -1.18
C GLY A 167 -14.84 -6.49 -2.68
N GLN A 168 -15.99 -6.24 -3.30
CA GLN A 168 -16.20 -6.42 -4.74
C GLN A 168 -16.73 -5.12 -5.33
N SER A 169 -16.33 -4.82 -6.56
CA SER A 169 -16.82 -3.68 -7.32
C SER A 169 -16.91 -4.05 -8.79
N MET A 170 -18.01 -3.63 -9.40
CA MET A 170 -18.22 -3.68 -10.85
C MET A 170 -17.35 -2.64 -11.56
N TYR A 171 -17.24 -1.44 -10.99
CA TYR A 171 -16.54 -0.33 -11.64
C TYR A 171 -15.02 -0.35 -11.40
N GLY A 172 -14.53 -0.98 -10.35
CA GLY A 172 -13.10 -0.99 -10.00
C GLY A 172 -12.68 -2.26 -9.27
N ALA A 173 -12.23 -3.27 -10.02
CA ALA A 173 -11.76 -4.54 -9.46
C ALA A 173 -10.67 -4.35 -8.40
N GLU A 174 -9.83 -3.33 -8.53
CA GLU A 174 -8.77 -2.94 -7.59
C GLU A 174 -9.29 -2.53 -6.20
N LEU A 175 -10.56 -2.18 -6.04
CA LEU A 175 -11.11 -1.70 -4.76
C LEU A 175 -11.27 -2.79 -3.71
N TRP A 176 -11.09 -4.06 -4.08
CA TRP A 176 -11.24 -5.21 -3.19
C TRP A 176 -10.37 -5.15 -1.91
N THR A 177 -9.22 -4.46 -1.96
CA THR A 177 -8.32 -4.33 -0.79
C THR A 177 -8.76 -3.25 0.21
N MET A 178 -9.66 -2.33 -0.18
CA MET A 178 -10.03 -1.18 0.65
C MET A 178 -10.69 -1.61 1.96
N MET A 179 -11.64 -2.54 1.89
CA MET A 179 -12.32 -3.04 3.08
C MET A 179 -11.40 -3.86 4.00
N PRO A 180 -10.59 -4.82 3.51
CA PRO A 180 -9.56 -5.48 4.32
C PRO A 180 -8.60 -4.50 5.01
N ILE A 181 -8.10 -3.47 4.31
CA ILE A 181 -7.20 -2.47 4.89
C ILE A 181 -7.89 -1.65 5.99
N LEU A 182 -9.15 -1.28 5.79
CA LEU A 182 -9.93 -0.59 6.82
C LEU A 182 -10.13 -1.48 8.06
N LYS A 183 -10.63 -2.71 7.88
CA LYS A 183 -10.81 -3.70 8.97
C LYS A 183 -9.50 -3.94 9.73
N GLY A 184 -8.40 -4.10 9.01
CA GLY A 184 -7.07 -4.29 9.57
C GLY A 184 -6.60 -3.15 10.47
N ALA A 185 -6.82 -1.90 10.05
CA ALA A 185 -6.49 -0.74 10.87
C ALA A 185 -7.28 -0.76 12.20
N PHE A 186 -8.55 -1.14 12.17
CA PHE A 186 -9.37 -1.28 13.40
C PHE A 186 -8.90 -2.44 14.29
N TRP A 187 -8.48 -3.58 13.73
CA TRP A 187 -7.86 -4.64 14.52
C TRP A 187 -6.62 -4.15 15.26
N VAL A 188 -5.78 -3.35 14.59
CA VAL A 188 -4.60 -2.75 15.19
C VAL A 188 -4.97 -1.72 16.26
N TYR A 189 -6.02 -0.92 16.08
CA TYR A 189 -6.51 -0.01 17.11
C TYR A 189 -7.00 -0.75 18.35
N VAL A 190 -7.77 -1.83 18.19
CA VAL A 190 -8.22 -2.68 19.31
C VAL A 190 -7.03 -3.30 20.03
N TYR A 191 -6.05 -3.81 19.28
CA TYR A 191 -4.80 -4.33 19.83
C TYR A 191 -4.05 -3.28 20.66
N LEU A 192 -3.93 -2.04 20.16
CA LEU A 192 -3.27 -0.95 20.88
C LEU A 192 -4.01 -0.55 22.16
N LEU A 193 -5.35 -0.57 22.14
CA LEU A 193 -6.16 -0.33 23.34
C LEU A 193 -5.95 -1.44 24.38
N ALA A 194 -6.00 -2.71 23.94
CA ALA A 194 -5.80 -3.86 24.81
C ALA A 194 -4.37 -3.94 25.39
N THR A 195 -3.37 -3.41 24.69
CA THR A 195 -1.95 -3.48 25.08
C THR A 195 -1.38 -2.18 25.63
N ALA A 196 -2.21 -1.19 25.92
CA ALA A 196 -1.79 0.15 26.35
C ALA A 196 -0.95 0.13 27.64
N TYR A 197 -1.31 -0.74 28.60
CA TYR A 197 -0.62 -0.90 29.89
C TYR A 197 0.33 -2.11 29.92
N VAL A 198 0.58 -2.73 28.77
CA VAL A 198 1.44 -3.90 28.66
C VAL A 198 2.88 -3.47 28.36
N GLN A 199 3.85 -4.07 29.06
CA GLN A 199 5.27 -3.80 28.79
C GLN A 199 5.61 -4.13 27.33
N GLN A 200 6.50 -3.37 26.71
CA GLN A 200 6.87 -3.51 25.29
C GLN A 200 7.20 -4.96 24.89
N ARG A 201 7.95 -5.71 25.72
CA ARG A 201 8.30 -7.11 25.45
C ARG A 201 7.07 -8.01 25.26
N TYR A 202 6.08 -7.88 26.14
CA TYR A 202 4.85 -8.66 26.10
C TYR A 202 3.96 -8.18 24.97
N ARG A 203 3.90 -6.87 24.73
CA ARG A 203 3.16 -6.29 23.61
C ARG A 203 3.70 -6.81 22.26
N MET A 204 5.01 -6.88 22.09
CA MET A 204 5.66 -7.49 20.92
C MET A 204 5.36 -8.98 20.79
N MET A 205 5.42 -9.74 21.89
CA MET A 205 5.04 -11.17 21.87
C MET A 205 3.58 -11.37 21.49
N ILE A 206 2.67 -10.52 21.97
CA ILE A 206 1.26 -10.55 21.58
C ILE A 206 1.10 -10.24 20.09
N ALA A 207 1.79 -9.23 19.55
CA ALA A 207 1.75 -8.95 18.11
C ALA A 207 2.26 -10.13 17.28
N LEU A 208 3.39 -10.74 17.68
CA LEU A 208 3.93 -11.91 16.98
C LEU A 208 3.00 -13.12 17.09
N PHE A 209 2.39 -13.34 18.26
CA PHE A 209 1.38 -14.38 18.46
C PHE A 209 0.17 -14.16 17.56
N LEU A 210 -0.35 -12.92 17.45
CA LEU A 210 -1.46 -12.60 16.57
C LEU A 210 -1.09 -12.75 15.09
N ALA A 211 0.14 -12.39 14.70
CA ALA A 211 0.65 -12.64 13.35
C ALA A 211 0.72 -14.15 13.06
N MET A 212 1.24 -14.95 13.99
CA MET A 212 1.30 -16.42 13.88
C MET A 212 -0.09 -17.06 13.87
N PHE A 213 -1.02 -16.54 14.67
CA PHE A 213 -2.41 -16.98 14.64
C PHE A 213 -3.04 -16.75 13.27
N ARG A 214 -2.77 -15.59 12.65
CA ARG A 214 -3.24 -15.27 11.29
C ARG A 214 -2.55 -16.08 10.21
N TYR A 215 -1.27 -16.40 10.40
CA TYR A 215 -0.55 -17.36 9.58
C TYR A 215 -1.25 -18.73 9.60
N CYS A 216 -1.54 -19.27 10.79
CA CYS A 216 -2.27 -20.54 10.92
C CYS A 216 -3.71 -20.47 10.37
N ALA A 217 -4.31 -19.28 10.35
CA ALA A 217 -5.66 -19.04 9.83
C ALA A 217 -5.72 -18.79 8.31
N ASN A 218 -4.63 -19.03 7.56
CA ASN A 218 -4.57 -18.80 6.11
C ASN A 218 -4.84 -17.34 5.67
N ASP A 219 -4.40 -16.35 6.47
CA ASP A 219 -4.52 -14.91 6.16
C ASP A 219 -3.14 -14.23 6.02
N PRO A 220 -2.36 -14.54 4.96
CA PRO A 220 -0.99 -14.07 4.80
C PRO A 220 -0.87 -12.62 4.34
N PHE A 221 -1.83 -12.09 3.59
CA PHE A 221 -1.75 -10.75 2.99
C PHE A 221 -2.17 -9.62 3.91
N PHE A 222 -3.12 -9.88 4.80
CA PHE A 222 -3.72 -8.84 5.62
C PHE A 222 -3.40 -9.10 7.08
N GLY A 223 -4.05 -10.10 7.70
CA GLY A 223 -3.94 -10.35 9.13
C GLY A 223 -2.50 -10.52 9.60
N MET A 224 -1.72 -11.38 8.93
CA MET A 224 -0.31 -11.60 9.26
C MET A 224 0.50 -10.29 9.18
N GLN A 225 0.33 -9.54 8.08
CA GLN A 225 1.09 -8.32 7.80
C GLN A 225 0.73 -7.16 8.73
N PHE A 226 -0.54 -6.99 9.13
CA PHE A 226 -0.95 -5.93 10.06
C PHE A 226 -0.27 -6.10 11.42
N PHE A 227 -0.28 -7.32 11.97
CA PHE A 227 0.33 -7.60 13.27
C PHE A 227 1.86 -7.67 13.20
N PHE A 228 2.42 -8.15 12.08
CA PHE A 228 3.87 -8.04 11.85
C PHE A 228 4.33 -6.57 11.75
N GLY A 229 3.53 -5.71 11.11
CA GLY A 229 3.73 -4.26 11.11
C GLY A 229 3.70 -3.66 12.51
N ALA A 230 2.74 -4.05 13.34
CA ALA A 230 2.66 -3.62 14.73
C ALA A 230 3.89 -4.07 15.55
N PHE A 231 4.33 -5.32 15.38
CA PHE A 231 5.56 -5.85 15.97
C PHE A 231 6.80 -5.03 15.57
N MET A 232 6.95 -4.74 14.27
CA MET A 232 8.08 -3.96 13.77
C MET A 232 8.07 -2.51 14.26
N ALA A 233 6.89 -1.91 14.47
CA ALA A 233 6.76 -0.56 15.02
C ALA A 233 7.26 -0.50 16.48
N ASP A 234 6.96 -1.53 17.28
CA ASP A 234 7.52 -1.66 18.63
C ASP A 234 9.01 -1.95 18.62
N LEU A 235 9.47 -2.89 17.79
CA LEU A 235 10.88 -3.27 17.69
C LEU A 235 11.78 -2.06 17.38
N GLN A 236 11.28 -1.15 16.54
CA GLN A 236 12.02 0.06 16.16
C GLN A 236 12.12 1.14 17.23
N ASN A 237 11.26 1.09 18.26
CA ASN A 237 11.25 2.06 19.36
C ASN A 237 11.65 1.37 20.68
N PRO A 238 12.91 0.92 20.86
CA PRO A 238 13.33 0.29 22.10
C PRO A 238 13.27 1.26 23.28
N ILE A 239 12.67 0.84 24.40
CA ILE A 239 12.88 1.48 25.71
C ILE A 239 14.35 1.26 26.12
N ALA A 240 14.97 2.28 26.73
CA ALA A 240 16.38 2.25 27.16
C ALA A 240 16.72 1.08 28.12
N GLU A 241 15.73 0.59 28.87
CA GLU A 241 15.78 -0.55 29.78
C GLU A 241 15.22 -1.86 29.18
N GLY A 242 15.04 -1.91 27.86
CA GLY A 242 14.52 -3.09 27.16
C GLY A 242 15.49 -4.29 27.17
N PRO A 243 15.02 -5.48 26.77
CA PRO A 243 15.85 -6.68 26.73
C PRO A 243 17.14 -6.45 25.92
N PRO A 244 18.28 -7.05 26.30
CA PRO A 244 19.57 -6.88 25.63
C PRO A 244 19.50 -7.15 24.12
N VAL A 245 18.63 -8.06 23.69
CA VAL A 245 18.39 -8.41 22.28
C VAL A 245 17.86 -7.20 21.51
N VAL A 246 16.91 -6.44 22.05
CA VAL A 246 16.35 -5.25 21.38
C VAL A 246 17.38 -4.12 21.32
N ALA A 247 18.19 -3.97 22.38
CA ALA A 247 19.31 -3.04 22.41
C ALA A 247 20.47 -3.46 21.49
N PHE A 248 20.69 -4.77 21.30
CA PHE A 248 21.70 -5.35 20.40
C PHE A 248 21.35 -5.12 18.93
N LEU A 249 20.05 -5.17 18.60
CA LEU A 249 19.54 -4.87 17.26
C LEU A 249 19.48 -3.35 16.98
N ALA A 250 19.67 -2.50 18.00
CA ALA A 250 19.62 -1.05 17.86
C ALA A 250 20.78 -0.54 16.98
N PRO A 251 20.50 0.26 15.92
CA PRO A 251 21.49 0.66 14.92
C PRO A 251 22.72 1.44 15.43
N HIS A 252 22.64 2.00 16.65
CA HIS A 252 23.58 3.00 17.15
C HIS A 252 24.64 2.48 18.13
N LYS A 253 24.61 1.21 18.57
CA LYS A 253 25.48 0.74 19.67
C LYS A 253 26.41 -0.44 19.36
N SER A 254 26.45 -0.98 18.13
CA SER A 254 27.18 -2.24 17.87
C SER A 254 28.51 -2.06 17.13
N HIS A 255 29.60 -2.55 17.73
CA HIS A 255 30.92 -2.74 17.11
C HIS A 255 30.93 -3.76 15.94
N MET A 256 29.80 -4.43 15.67
CA MET A 256 29.67 -5.51 14.67
C MET A 256 28.96 -5.02 13.38
N LYS A 257 29.39 -3.89 12.83
CA LYS A 257 28.82 -3.30 11.60
C LYS A 257 28.74 -4.32 10.45
N TRP A 258 29.75 -5.19 10.33
CA TRP A 258 29.82 -6.22 9.29
C TRP A 258 28.75 -7.31 9.46
N LEU A 259 28.49 -7.79 10.68
CA LEU A 259 27.46 -8.79 10.95
C LEU A 259 26.05 -8.26 10.61
N ARG A 260 25.78 -6.98 10.92
CA ARG A 260 24.51 -6.33 10.52
C ARG A 260 24.38 -6.17 9.02
N MET A 261 25.47 -5.84 8.33
CA MET A 261 25.49 -5.73 6.87
C MET A 261 25.24 -7.10 6.23
N PHE A 262 25.97 -8.13 6.67
CA PHE A 262 25.79 -9.49 6.19
C PHE A 262 24.38 -10.01 6.47
N GLY A 263 23.88 -9.83 7.71
CA GLY A 263 22.52 -10.20 8.07
C GLY A 263 21.48 -9.49 7.21
N SER A 264 21.63 -8.18 6.99
CA SER A 264 20.72 -7.43 6.12
C SER A 264 20.71 -7.94 4.69
N VAL A 265 21.89 -8.18 4.10
CA VAL A 265 22.01 -8.72 2.74
C VAL A 265 21.41 -10.12 2.65
N ALA A 266 21.66 -10.98 3.64
CA ALA A 266 21.08 -12.32 3.71
C ALA A 266 19.56 -12.28 3.80
N PHE A 267 18.99 -11.44 4.67
CA PHE A 267 17.53 -11.27 4.81
C PHE A 267 16.89 -10.69 3.55
N LEU A 268 17.53 -9.70 2.90
CA LEU A 268 17.05 -9.15 1.64
C LEU A 268 17.09 -10.20 0.52
N ALA A 269 18.22 -10.90 0.36
CA ALA A 269 18.36 -11.95 -0.66
C ALA A 269 17.32 -13.07 -0.43
N LEU A 270 17.25 -13.62 0.78
CA LEU A 270 16.28 -14.66 1.10
C LEU A 270 14.84 -14.17 0.95
N GLY A 271 14.54 -12.95 1.40
CA GLY A 271 13.20 -12.37 1.29
C GLY A 271 12.76 -12.15 -0.15
N PHE A 272 13.64 -11.64 -1.02
CA PHE A 272 13.35 -11.53 -2.45
C PHE A 272 13.22 -12.90 -3.12
N PHE A 273 14.05 -13.88 -2.75
CA PHE A 273 13.93 -15.24 -3.28
C PHE A 273 12.60 -15.89 -2.89
N ILE A 274 12.22 -15.84 -1.60
CA ILE A 274 10.93 -16.39 -1.14
C ILE A 274 9.77 -15.66 -1.78
N ALA A 275 9.83 -14.33 -1.93
CA ALA A 275 8.80 -13.54 -2.61
C ALA A 275 8.67 -13.85 -4.11
N SER A 276 9.64 -14.55 -4.70
CA SER A 276 9.69 -14.89 -6.14
C SER A 276 8.85 -16.10 -6.53
N LEU A 277 8.12 -16.75 -5.62
CA LEU A 277 7.27 -17.88 -6.03
C LEU A 277 6.28 -17.42 -7.13
N PRO A 278 6.17 -18.12 -8.27
CA PRO A 278 5.22 -17.78 -9.33
C PRO A 278 3.76 -17.82 -8.84
N ASP A 279 2.82 -17.37 -9.67
CA ASP A 279 1.39 -17.47 -9.35
C ASP A 279 0.85 -18.88 -9.66
N ASP A 280 1.46 -19.58 -10.63
CA ASP A 280 1.05 -20.92 -11.07
C ASP A 280 2.23 -21.69 -11.72
N HIS A 281 1.99 -22.95 -12.12
CA HIS A 281 2.93 -23.81 -12.87
C HIS A 281 4.29 -23.96 -12.19
N TYR A 282 4.28 -24.20 -10.87
CA TYR A 282 5.50 -24.28 -10.04
C TYR A 282 6.52 -25.31 -10.54
N ASP A 283 6.05 -26.33 -11.26
CA ASP A 283 6.79 -27.46 -11.80
C ASP A 283 7.60 -27.16 -13.07
N TYR A 284 7.39 -26.02 -13.75
CA TYR A 284 8.13 -25.77 -15.00
C TYR A 284 9.62 -25.50 -14.77
N GLN A 285 10.03 -25.10 -13.57
CA GLN A 285 11.44 -24.86 -13.25
C GLN A 285 11.81 -25.46 -11.89
N ALA A 286 13.02 -26.03 -11.80
CA ALA A 286 13.50 -26.69 -10.58
C ALA A 286 13.57 -25.74 -9.37
N TRP A 287 13.90 -24.46 -9.58
CA TRP A 287 13.99 -23.48 -8.49
C TRP A 287 12.60 -23.14 -7.91
N SER A 288 11.56 -23.05 -8.76
CA SER A 288 10.20 -22.74 -8.33
C SER A 288 9.56 -23.95 -7.67
N GLN A 289 9.83 -25.14 -8.19
CA GLN A 289 9.36 -26.39 -7.59
C GLN A 289 10.00 -26.59 -6.20
N GLY A 290 11.32 -26.42 -6.08
CA GLY A 290 12.00 -26.54 -4.78
C GLY A 290 11.50 -25.53 -3.76
N LEU A 291 11.23 -24.27 -4.17
CA LEU A 291 10.64 -23.26 -3.29
C LEU A 291 9.20 -23.63 -2.90
N TYR A 292 8.40 -24.14 -3.84
CA TYR A 292 7.05 -24.61 -3.57
C TYR A 292 7.04 -25.77 -2.57
N GLU A 293 7.91 -26.77 -2.74
CA GLU A 293 8.04 -27.91 -1.84
C GLU A 293 8.49 -27.48 -0.43
N PHE A 294 9.45 -26.55 -0.36
CA PHE A 294 9.86 -25.94 0.91
C PHE A 294 8.68 -25.24 1.61
N LEU A 295 7.93 -24.40 0.88
CA LEU A 295 6.76 -23.70 1.43
C LEU A 295 5.68 -24.70 1.84
N ARG A 296 5.42 -25.74 1.05
CA ARG A 296 4.44 -26.79 1.36
C ARG A 296 4.75 -27.51 2.67
N ALA A 297 6.03 -27.63 3.04
CA ALA A 297 6.42 -28.26 4.30
C ALA A 297 6.17 -27.38 5.54
N ILE A 298 6.16 -26.05 5.40
CA ILE A 298 6.04 -25.12 6.54
C ILE A 298 4.66 -24.46 6.66
N LEU A 299 3.94 -24.35 5.54
CA LEU A 299 2.66 -23.64 5.48
C LEU A 299 1.51 -24.49 6.05
N PRO A 300 0.45 -23.84 6.57
CA PRO A 300 -0.77 -24.54 7.01
C PRO A 300 -1.45 -25.31 5.87
N ARG A 301 -2.45 -26.12 6.21
CA ARG A 301 -3.23 -26.91 5.24
C ARG A 301 -3.98 -26.01 4.27
N ASP A 302 -3.99 -26.41 2.99
CA ASP A 302 -4.62 -25.72 1.87
C ASP A 302 -4.23 -24.22 1.76
N PRO A 303 -2.90 -23.91 1.72
CA PRO A 303 -2.44 -22.53 1.78
C PRO A 303 -2.54 -21.85 0.40
N ASP A 304 -2.78 -20.54 0.43
CA ASP A 304 -2.61 -19.68 -0.72
C ASP A 304 -1.10 -19.41 -0.93
N PHE A 305 -0.40 -20.38 -1.54
CA PHE A 305 1.06 -20.36 -1.73
C PHE A 305 1.58 -19.04 -2.30
N PRO A 306 0.98 -18.49 -3.37
CA PRO A 306 1.29 -17.16 -3.86
C PRO A 306 1.37 -16.09 -2.77
N ARG A 307 0.29 -15.96 -2.01
CA ARG A 307 0.16 -14.87 -1.05
C ARG A 307 1.07 -15.07 0.16
N PHE A 308 1.22 -16.31 0.62
CA PHE A 308 2.16 -16.67 1.67
C PHE A 308 3.61 -16.37 1.29
N SER A 309 4.03 -16.74 0.09
CA SER A 309 5.37 -16.45 -0.44
C SER A 309 5.67 -14.95 -0.38
N SER A 310 4.77 -14.10 -0.89
CA SER A 310 4.96 -12.66 -0.87
C SER A 310 4.89 -12.05 0.54
N GLY A 311 4.05 -12.58 1.43
CA GLY A 311 3.97 -12.14 2.83
C GLY A 311 5.25 -12.48 3.61
N LEU A 312 5.68 -13.74 3.60
CA LEU A 312 6.91 -14.17 4.27
C LEU A 312 8.16 -13.51 3.68
N GLY A 313 8.20 -13.38 2.36
CA GLY A 313 9.27 -12.65 1.68
C GLY A 313 9.33 -11.19 2.10
N LEU A 314 8.18 -10.52 2.24
CA LEU A 314 8.09 -9.16 2.76
C LEU A 314 8.58 -9.06 4.21
N ASP A 315 8.20 -10.00 5.08
CA ASP A 315 8.63 -10.00 6.49
C ASP A 315 10.16 -10.01 6.58
N LEU A 316 10.82 -10.87 5.80
CA LEU A 316 12.28 -10.94 5.71
C LEU A 316 12.89 -9.68 5.08
N ILE A 317 12.28 -9.14 4.02
CA ILE A 317 12.74 -7.88 3.39
C ILE A 317 12.71 -6.75 4.42
N VAL A 318 11.62 -6.61 5.19
CA VAL A 318 11.45 -5.59 6.22
C VAL A 318 12.46 -5.75 7.35
N ILE A 319 12.73 -6.98 7.80
CA ILE A 319 13.80 -7.27 8.77
C ILE A 319 15.17 -6.86 8.19
N GLY A 320 15.44 -7.18 6.93
CA GLY A 320 16.63 -6.74 6.21
C GLY A 320 16.76 -5.22 6.18
N LEU A 321 15.68 -4.50 5.84
CA LEU A 321 15.62 -3.03 5.84
C LEU A 321 15.84 -2.44 7.24
N HIS A 322 15.34 -3.09 8.29
CA HIS A 322 15.57 -2.68 9.67
C HIS A 322 17.07 -2.67 10.00
N PHE A 323 17.82 -3.70 9.58
CA PHE A 323 19.26 -3.77 9.81
C PHE A 323 20.10 -2.85 8.93
N SER A 324 19.69 -2.58 7.68
CA SER A 324 20.42 -1.71 6.75
C SER A 324 19.97 -0.25 6.80
N THR A 325 20.85 0.62 7.27
CA THR A 325 20.66 2.07 7.19
C THR A 325 20.74 2.56 5.74
N THR A 326 21.58 1.94 4.90
CA THR A 326 21.74 2.33 3.48
C THR A 326 20.45 2.17 2.71
N SER A 327 19.79 1.00 2.83
CA SER A 327 18.54 0.72 2.13
C SER A 327 17.42 1.66 2.59
N ARG A 328 17.33 1.94 3.90
CA ARG A 328 16.39 2.95 4.43
C ARG A 328 16.69 4.36 3.92
N ASN A 329 17.97 4.73 3.78
CA ASN A 329 18.35 6.03 3.22
C ASN A 329 17.97 6.16 1.75
N ILE A 330 18.15 5.10 0.95
CA ILE A 330 17.70 5.06 -0.46
C ILE A 330 16.19 5.26 -0.51
N LEU A 331 15.42 4.48 0.26
CA LEU A 331 13.95 4.62 0.33
C LEU A 331 13.49 5.98 0.89
N SER A 332 14.32 6.63 1.69
CA SER A 332 14.04 7.98 2.22
C SER A 332 14.52 9.11 1.29
N SER A 333 14.97 8.79 0.08
CA SER A 333 15.34 9.82 -0.89
C SER A 333 14.09 10.50 -1.48
N LYS A 334 14.28 11.74 -1.96
CA LYS A 334 13.21 12.58 -2.51
C LYS A 334 12.31 11.88 -3.55
N PRO A 335 12.84 11.13 -4.56
CA PRO A 335 11.98 10.49 -5.56
C PRO A 335 11.06 9.44 -4.93
N PHE A 336 11.56 8.57 -4.06
CA PHE A 336 10.73 7.54 -3.42
C PHE A 336 9.69 8.14 -2.48
N ILE A 337 10.03 9.18 -1.72
CA ILE A 337 9.05 9.90 -0.89
C ILE A 337 7.95 10.53 -1.76
N TRP A 338 8.31 11.09 -2.92
CA TRP A 338 7.33 11.64 -3.85
C TRP A 338 6.38 10.56 -4.39
N LEU A 339 6.91 9.39 -4.80
CA LEU A 339 6.10 8.23 -5.18
C LEU A 339 5.18 7.81 -4.02
N GLY A 340 5.71 7.79 -2.80
CA GLY A 340 4.96 7.50 -1.58
C GLY A 340 3.78 8.42 -1.34
N ARG A 341 3.98 9.73 -1.55
CA ARG A 341 2.93 10.73 -1.42
C ARG A 341 1.81 10.51 -2.42
N MET A 342 2.12 10.07 -3.64
CA MET A 342 1.14 9.80 -4.70
C MET A 342 0.53 8.39 -4.63
N SER A 343 1.08 7.50 -3.78
CA SER A 343 0.79 6.06 -3.81
C SER A 343 -0.70 5.70 -3.72
N PHE A 344 -1.46 6.41 -2.90
CA PHE A 344 -2.90 6.16 -2.74
C PHE A 344 -3.69 6.53 -4.01
N ALA A 345 -3.39 7.70 -4.60
CA ALA A 345 -4.04 8.13 -5.82
C ALA A 345 -3.64 7.26 -7.03
N VAL A 346 -2.37 6.87 -7.13
CA VAL A 346 -1.91 5.90 -8.16
C VAL A 346 -2.65 4.58 -8.00
N TYR A 347 -2.73 4.05 -6.78
CA TYR A 347 -3.49 2.84 -6.50
C TYR A 347 -4.95 2.96 -6.95
N LEU A 348 -5.59 4.09 -6.72
CA LEU A 348 -7.00 4.27 -7.02
C LEU A 348 -7.27 4.45 -8.53
N LEU A 349 -6.37 5.08 -9.26
CA LEU A 349 -6.60 5.51 -10.64
C LEU A 349 -5.96 4.61 -11.70
N HIS A 350 -4.93 3.82 -11.36
CA HIS A 350 -4.15 3.09 -12.37
C HIS A 350 -5.02 2.17 -13.23
N ASN A 351 -5.90 1.36 -12.62
CA ASN A 351 -6.70 0.39 -13.36
C ASN A 351 -7.81 1.06 -14.18
N GLN A 352 -8.32 2.20 -13.71
CA GLN A 352 -9.27 3.02 -14.46
C GLN A 352 -8.62 3.59 -15.72
N ILE A 353 -7.41 4.16 -15.61
CA ILE A 353 -6.65 4.71 -16.74
C ILE A 353 -6.16 3.59 -17.68
N LEU A 354 -5.84 2.41 -17.12
CA LEU A 354 -5.43 1.23 -17.88
C LEU A 354 -6.57 0.76 -18.80
N ARG A 355 -7.74 0.45 -18.23
CA ARG A 355 -8.90 -0.05 -18.99
C ARG A 355 -9.54 1.00 -19.90
N SER A 356 -9.25 2.28 -19.67
CA SER A 356 -9.67 3.36 -20.55
C SER A 356 -8.56 3.72 -21.53
N VAL A 357 -7.81 4.78 -21.24
CA VAL A 357 -6.90 5.44 -22.17
C VAL A 357 -5.83 4.48 -22.70
N LEU A 358 -5.26 3.60 -21.87
CA LEU A 358 -4.24 2.66 -22.36
C LEU A 358 -4.82 1.64 -23.35
N CYS A 359 -5.96 1.02 -23.04
CA CYS A 359 -6.63 0.13 -23.97
C CYS A 359 -6.98 0.81 -25.30
N TRP A 360 -7.53 2.04 -25.27
CA TRP A 360 -7.78 2.82 -26.49
C TRP A 360 -6.50 3.11 -27.29
N MET A 361 -5.40 3.45 -26.62
CA MET A 361 -4.11 3.68 -27.28
C MET A 361 -3.53 2.39 -27.89
N VAL A 362 -3.70 1.24 -27.23
CA VAL A 362 -3.18 -0.06 -27.67
C VAL A 362 -4.02 -0.65 -28.80
N TYR A 363 -5.34 -0.75 -28.65
CA TYR A 363 -6.20 -1.43 -29.61
C TYR A 363 -6.71 -0.50 -30.72
N GLY A 364 -6.79 0.81 -30.48
CA GLY A 364 -7.21 1.81 -31.46
C GLY A 364 -8.54 2.48 -31.15
N PHE A 365 -8.92 3.45 -32.00
CA PHE A 365 -10.08 4.32 -31.81
C PHE A 365 -11.39 3.82 -32.43
N SER A 366 -11.41 2.60 -32.96
CA SER A 366 -12.61 1.95 -33.50
C SER A 366 -13.08 0.85 -32.56
N LEU A 367 -14.36 0.86 -32.17
CA LEU A 367 -14.95 -0.28 -31.48
C LEU A 367 -15.04 -1.46 -32.45
N PRO A 368 -14.44 -2.61 -32.11
CA PRO A 368 -14.51 -3.80 -32.94
C PRO A 368 -15.85 -4.53 -32.72
N GLU A 369 -16.38 -5.21 -33.75
CA GLU A 369 -17.57 -6.08 -33.59
C GLU A 369 -17.24 -7.43 -32.93
N GLN A 370 -15.97 -7.80 -32.90
CA GLN A 370 -15.42 -9.00 -32.23
C GLN A 370 -14.27 -8.61 -31.31
N PRO A 371 -13.87 -9.46 -30.34
CA PRO A 371 -12.69 -9.19 -29.52
C PRO A 371 -11.47 -8.90 -30.40
N THR A 372 -10.81 -7.76 -30.18
CA THR A 372 -9.61 -7.42 -30.95
C THR A 372 -8.42 -8.17 -30.40
N ASP A 373 -7.65 -8.81 -31.28
CA ASP A 373 -6.38 -9.42 -30.91
C ASP A 373 -5.35 -8.35 -30.53
N PHE A 374 -4.46 -8.68 -29.60
CA PHE A 374 -3.39 -7.83 -29.13
C PHE A 374 -2.48 -7.44 -30.31
N PRO A 375 -2.37 -6.14 -30.67
CA PRO A 375 -1.65 -5.70 -31.87
C PRO A 375 -0.12 -5.81 -31.74
N GLY A 376 0.38 -6.36 -30.64
CA GLY A 376 1.78 -6.67 -30.41
C GLY A 376 2.48 -5.72 -29.44
N ALA A 377 3.57 -6.23 -28.87
CA ALA A 377 4.34 -5.57 -27.83
C ALA A 377 4.90 -4.20 -28.24
N GLY A 378 5.24 -4.01 -29.52
CA GLY A 378 5.80 -2.76 -30.02
C GLY A 378 4.90 -1.56 -29.76
N ARG A 379 3.60 -1.68 -30.08
CA ARG A 379 2.63 -0.60 -29.86
C ARG A 379 2.46 -0.32 -28.37
N LEU A 380 2.33 -1.35 -27.55
CA LEU A 380 2.25 -1.21 -26.09
C LEU A 380 3.47 -0.44 -25.53
N PHE A 381 4.70 -0.84 -25.90
CA PHE A 381 5.91 -0.17 -25.42
C PHE A 381 6.02 1.29 -25.86
N THR A 382 5.48 1.66 -27.03
CA THR A 382 5.44 3.07 -27.45
C THR A 382 4.49 3.93 -26.62
N VAL A 383 3.35 3.38 -26.17
CA VAL A 383 2.33 4.12 -25.43
C VAL A 383 2.47 4.02 -23.91
N LEU A 384 3.24 3.05 -23.40
CA LEU A 384 3.48 2.87 -21.97
C LEU A 384 4.07 4.11 -21.27
N PRO A 385 5.06 4.83 -21.83
CA PRO A 385 5.55 6.07 -21.22
C PRO A 385 4.45 7.12 -21.07
N ILE A 386 3.56 7.24 -22.06
CA ILE A 386 2.40 8.16 -22.02
C ILE A 386 1.46 7.73 -20.89
N TYR A 387 1.16 6.43 -20.79
CA TYR A 387 0.34 5.89 -19.69
C TYR A 387 0.93 6.21 -18.32
N TRP A 388 2.23 6.01 -18.10
CA TRP A 388 2.86 6.35 -16.82
C TRP A 388 2.77 7.84 -16.48
N VAL A 389 2.97 8.71 -17.48
CA VAL A 389 2.79 10.17 -17.30
C VAL A 389 1.35 10.51 -16.97
N LEU A 390 0.36 9.87 -17.62
CA LEU A 390 -1.05 10.07 -17.34
C LEU A 390 -1.43 9.60 -15.93
N VAL A 391 -1.00 8.41 -15.52
CA VAL A 391 -1.27 7.86 -14.18
C VAL A 391 -0.68 8.75 -13.10
N TYR A 392 0.59 9.13 -13.20
CA TYR A 392 1.21 9.99 -12.20
C TYR A 392 0.73 11.44 -12.25
N GLY A 393 0.40 11.96 -13.45
CA GLY A 393 -0.20 13.28 -13.62
C GLY A 393 -1.60 13.35 -13.01
N ALA A 394 -2.44 12.35 -13.28
CA ALA A 394 -3.76 12.22 -12.66
C ALA A 394 -3.64 12.03 -11.15
N ALA A 395 -2.71 11.20 -10.67
CA ALA A 395 -2.45 11.01 -9.25
C ALA A 395 -1.99 12.30 -8.56
N TRP A 396 -1.18 13.12 -9.24
CA TRP A 396 -0.77 14.42 -8.74
C TRP A 396 -1.94 15.41 -8.63
N LEU A 397 -2.79 15.50 -9.65
CA LEU A 397 -4.01 16.30 -9.62
C LEU A 397 -4.95 15.82 -8.50
N TRP A 398 -5.15 14.51 -8.40
CA TRP A 398 -5.98 13.89 -7.37
C TRP A 398 -5.48 14.21 -5.97
N THR A 399 -4.19 14.00 -5.71
CA THR A 399 -3.59 14.26 -4.40
C THR A 399 -3.66 15.74 -4.03
N THR A 400 -3.53 16.64 -5.03
CA THR A 400 -3.51 18.09 -4.80
C THR A 400 -4.90 18.66 -4.57
N TYR A 401 -5.91 18.19 -5.30
CA TYR A 401 -7.25 18.76 -5.27
C TYR A 401 -8.26 17.87 -4.55
N VAL A 402 -8.40 16.60 -4.97
CA VAL A 402 -9.42 15.69 -4.48
C VAL A 402 -9.11 15.24 -3.06
N ASP A 403 -7.91 14.71 -2.80
CA ASP A 403 -7.54 14.27 -1.45
C ASP A 403 -7.49 15.44 -0.46
N ALA A 404 -7.02 16.61 -0.89
CA ALA A 404 -7.02 17.82 -0.07
C ALA A 404 -8.45 18.28 0.28
N TRP A 405 -9.38 18.18 -0.67
CA TRP A 405 -10.79 18.45 -0.43
C TRP A 405 -11.42 17.41 0.51
N CYS A 406 -11.22 16.10 0.26
CA CYS A 406 -11.69 15.01 1.11
C CYS A 406 -11.16 15.15 2.55
N ALA A 407 -9.91 15.58 2.71
CA ALA A 407 -9.31 15.86 4.02
C ALA A 407 -10.02 17.02 4.72
N LYS A 408 -10.28 18.14 4.03
CA LYS A 408 -11.03 19.28 4.60
C LYS A 408 -12.45 18.90 5.00
N VAL A 409 -13.15 18.15 4.15
CA VAL A 409 -14.51 17.64 4.43
C VAL A 409 -14.48 16.72 5.65
N THR A 410 -13.51 15.81 5.72
CA THR A 410 -13.31 14.93 6.87
C THR A 410 -13.10 15.74 8.15
N GLU A 411 -12.20 16.72 8.16
CA GLU A 411 -11.95 17.53 9.36
C GLU A 411 -13.20 18.31 9.79
N LYS A 412 -13.99 18.83 8.84
CA LYS A 412 -15.26 19.50 9.13
C LYS A 412 -16.31 18.56 9.70
N LEU A 413 -16.44 17.36 9.14
CA LEU A 413 -17.40 16.34 9.57
C LEU A 413 -17.06 15.84 10.98
N VAL A 414 -15.79 15.49 11.20
CA VAL A 414 -15.28 15.06 12.52
C VAL A 414 -15.35 16.20 13.54
N GLY A 415 -15.07 17.43 13.14
CA GLY A 415 -15.17 18.61 14.02
C GLY A 415 -16.60 18.89 14.49
N LYS A 416 -17.62 18.61 13.67
CA LYS A 416 -19.04 18.76 14.06
C LYS A 416 -19.54 17.69 15.03
N ILE A 417 -18.97 16.48 14.97
CA ILE A 417 -19.40 15.35 15.79
C ILE A 417 -18.61 15.28 17.11
N LYS A 418 -17.42 15.89 17.15
CA LYS A 418 -16.60 15.89 18.35
C LYS A 418 -17.30 16.67 19.46
N GLU A 419 -17.37 16.10 20.66
CA GLU A 419 -17.71 16.85 21.85
C GLU A 419 -16.69 17.99 22.04
N ASP A 420 -17.20 19.19 22.35
CA ASP A 420 -16.36 20.28 22.80
C ASP A 420 -15.74 19.84 24.13
N ASP A 421 -14.50 19.38 24.08
CA ASP A 421 -13.71 19.15 25.28
C ASP A 421 -13.62 20.50 26.01
N GLY A 422 -14.48 20.73 26.99
CA GLY A 422 -14.42 21.86 27.94
C GLY A 422 -13.15 21.85 28.82
N ARG A 423 -12.13 21.05 28.46
CA ARG A 423 -10.80 21.03 29.05
C ARG A 423 -9.88 21.87 28.17
N GLU A 424 -9.78 23.14 28.58
CA GLU A 424 -8.77 24.13 28.25
C GLU A 424 -8.27 24.18 26.81
N LYS A 425 -8.52 25.34 26.19
CA LYS A 425 -7.67 25.90 25.13
C LYS A 425 -6.22 25.89 25.60
N SER A 426 -5.50 24.79 25.40
CA SER A 426 -4.05 24.78 25.47
C SER A 426 -3.57 25.80 24.45
N GLU A 427 -2.85 26.81 24.95
CA GLU A 427 -2.34 27.96 24.21
C GLU A 427 -1.84 27.62 22.81
N PRO A 428 -2.02 28.51 21.83
CA PRO A 428 -1.49 28.30 20.49
C PRO A 428 0.02 28.14 20.57
N LEU A 429 0.50 26.92 20.31
CA LEU A 429 1.92 26.64 20.10
C LEU A 429 2.38 27.39 18.84
N LEU A 430 2.96 28.57 19.10
CA LEU A 430 3.68 29.51 18.22
C LEU A 430 2.82 30.56 17.47
N PRO A 431 3.31 31.83 17.43
CA PRO A 431 2.60 32.93 16.81
C PRO A 431 2.58 32.75 15.29
N LEU A 432 1.39 32.88 14.71
CA LEU A 432 1.22 33.16 13.29
C LEU A 432 2.06 34.39 12.94
N ALA A 433 3.01 34.22 12.03
CA ALA A 433 3.76 35.34 11.47
C ALA A 433 2.76 36.39 10.96
N ALA A 434 2.81 37.59 11.53
CA ALA A 434 2.03 38.72 11.04
C ALA A 434 2.44 39.04 9.59
N PRO A 435 1.50 39.47 8.74
CA PRO A 435 1.84 39.91 7.39
C PRO A 435 2.72 41.15 7.47
N VAL A 436 3.81 41.14 6.70
CA VAL A 436 4.72 42.29 6.53
C VAL A 436 3.90 43.45 5.96
N ARG A 437 3.60 44.45 6.80
CA ARG A 437 3.21 45.78 6.33
C ARG A 437 4.48 46.55 6.03
N ALA A 438 4.65 46.93 4.77
CA ALA A 438 5.60 47.94 4.37
C ALA A 438 5.04 49.33 4.69
N ASN A 439 5.95 50.23 5.09
CA ASN A 439 5.89 51.70 5.14
C ASN A 439 5.86 52.37 6.52
N GLU A 440 6.56 53.51 6.51
CA GLU A 440 6.70 54.60 7.49
C GLU A 440 7.97 54.50 8.36
N GLU A 441 9.08 55.07 7.88
CA GLU A 441 9.48 56.49 8.05
C GLU A 441 9.78 56.83 9.52
N VAL A 442 11.07 56.94 9.82
CA VAL A 442 11.59 57.49 11.09
C VAL A 442 12.16 58.87 10.80
N PRO A 443 11.66 59.94 11.44
CA PRO A 443 12.39 61.20 11.53
C PRO A 443 13.14 61.34 12.87
N ALA A 444 14.26 62.06 12.76
CA ALA A 444 14.97 62.84 13.78
C ALA A 444 15.72 62.11 14.92
N ALA A 445 17.04 62.33 15.01
CA ALA A 445 17.58 63.43 15.80
C ALA A 445 19.12 63.45 15.81
N ARG A 446 19.66 64.64 15.49
CA ARG A 446 21.03 65.16 15.68
C ARG A 446 22.16 64.64 14.79
#